data_AF-A0A2D4FAS5-F1
#
_entry.id   AF-A0A2D4FAS5-F1
#
_cell.length_a   1.000
_cell.length_b   1.000
_cell.length_c   1.000
_cell.angle_alpha   90.00
_cell.angle_beta   90.00
_cell.angle_gamma   90.00
#
_symmetry.space_group_name_H-M   'P 1'
#
loop_
_entity.id
_entity.type
_entity.pdbx_description
1 polymer ?
#
loop_
_entity_poly.entity_id
_entity_poly.type
_entity_poly.pdbx_seq_one_letter_code
_entity_poly.pdbx_strand_id
1 'polypeptide(L)'
;MLRVSGLGWTLVSLQAKGALVPQQWHLPRFLHPGIPVLAAKEALMKLRKKTGYSFVNCKKALEKYDDNIEEAETWLHEQAQKEGWNKALKLQGRKTKEGLIGLLQEGSSAIMVEVNCETDFVAQNVKFQQLVQQVAIGTMIHHKETIDQSNTYAKRFL
;
A
#
# COMPACT_ATOMS: atom_id res chain seq x y z
N MET A 1 -21.67 35.25 -42.61
CA MET A 1 -22.45 35.73 -43.76
C MET A 1 -22.78 34.52 -44.63
N LEU A 2 -23.98 33.98 -44.48
CA LEU A 2 -24.80 33.35 -45.53
C LEU A 2 -26.19 33.16 -44.92
N ARG A 3 -27.19 33.66 -45.64
CA ARG A 3 -28.55 33.98 -45.22
C ARG A 3 -29.47 33.26 -46.21
N VAL A 4 -30.39 32.44 -45.72
CA VAL A 4 -31.55 31.88 -46.46
C VAL A 4 -32.62 31.60 -45.38
N SER A 5 -33.61 32.45 -45.10
CA SER A 5 -34.85 32.83 -45.79
C SER A 5 -35.92 31.73 -45.90
N GLY A 6 -37.12 32.00 -45.35
CA GLY A 6 -38.40 31.33 -45.70
C GLY A 6 -39.05 30.62 -44.49
N LEU A 7 -39.97 31.27 -43.77
CA LEU A 7 -41.44 31.28 -44.00
C LEU A 7 -42.15 30.03 -43.49
N GLY A 8 -43.04 30.22 -42.52
CA GLY A 8 -43.97 29.18 -42.05
C GLY A 8 -44.64 29.54 -40.73
N TRP A 9 -45.57 30.48 -40.77
CA TRP A 9 -46.50 30.72 -39.66
C TRP A 9 -47.54 29.60 -39.62
N THR A 10 -47.68 28.93 -38.47
CA THR A 10 -48.94 28.29 -38.09
C THR A 10 -49.17 28.53 -36.61
N LEU A 11 -49.99 29.55 -36.34
CA LEU A 11 -50.71 29.72 -35.08
C LEU A 11 -51.69 28.56 -34.94
N VAL A 12 -51.38 27.60 -34.06
CA VAL A 12 -52.40 26.71 -33.50
C VAL A 12 -52.84 27.29 -32.18
N SER A 13 -54.06 27.81 -32.22
CA SER A 13 -54.86 28.27 -31.10
C SER A 13 -55.32 27.09 -30.22
N LEU A 14 -55.76 27.47 -29.02
CA LEU A 14 -56.77 26.83 -28.18
C LEU A 14 -56.31 26.01 -26.96
N GLN A 15 -56.45 26.69 -25.82
CA GLN A 15 -56.72 26.17 -24.47
C GLN A 15 -57.51 24.86 -24.44
N ALA A 16 -56.99 23.90 -23.66
CA ALA A 16 -57.80 22.89 -22.99
C ALA A 16 -57.31 22.71 -21.54
N LYS A 17 -58.23 22.92 -20.61
CA LYS A 17 -58.09 22.75 -19.17
C LYS A 17 -57.81 21.29 -18.84
N GLY A 18 -56.89 21.01 -17.92
CA GLY A 18 -56.67 19.66 -17.38
C GLY A 18 -55.71 19.70 -16.20
N ALA A 19 -56.16 19.13 -15.08
CA ALA A 19 -55.56 19.20 -13.75
C ALA A 19 -54.05 18.90 -13.66
N LEU A 20 -53.37 19.65 -12.79
CA LEU A 20 -52.03 19.31 -12.29
C LEU A 20 -52.12 18.03 -11.45
N VAL A 21 -51.68 16.91 -12.02
CA VAL A 21 -51.28 15.74 -11.23
C VAL A 21 -49.78 15.86 -10.96
N PRO A 22 -49.32 15.91 -9.70
CA PRO A 22 -47.89 15.89 -9.44
C PRO A 22 -47.35 14.51 -9.84
N GLN A 23 -46.52 14.46 -10.88
CA GLN A 23 -45.76 13.26 -11.22
C GLN A 23 -44.79 12.96 -10.09
N GLN A 24 -45.13 11.95 -9.29
CA GLN A 24 -44.25 11.35 -8.31
C GLN A 24 -43.22 10.51 -9.06
N TRP A 25 -41.98 10.98 -9.13
CA TRP A 25 -40.86 10.24 -9.72
C TRP A 25 -40.52 9.03 -8.84
N HIS A 26 -41.24 7.93 -9.03
CA HIS A 26 -40.83 6.64 -8.50
C HIS A 26 -39.64 6.15 -9.32
N LEU A 27 -38.43 6.47 -8.85
CA LEU A 27 -37.24 5.73 -9.26
C LEU A 27 -37.41 4.29 -8.76
N PRO A 28 -37.41 3.26 -9.64
CA PRO A 28 -37.34 1.89 -9.16
C PRO A 28 -35.96 1.74 -8.52
N ARG A 29 -35.95 1.72 -7.19
CA ARG A 29 -34.78 1.30 -6.42
C ARG A 29 -34.65 -0.19 -6.70
N PHE A 30 -33.86 -0.53 -7.72
CA PHE A 30 -33.46 -1.90 -8.01
C PHE A 30 -32.69 -2.42 -6.80
N LEU A 31 -33.42 -3.04 -5.87
CA LEU A 31 -32.87 -3.84 -4.80
C LEU A 31 -32.36 -5.13 -5.44
N HIS A 32 -31.07 -5.17 -5.73
CA HIS A 32 -30.40 -6.45 -5.96
C HIS A 32 -30.45 -7.27 -4.66
N PRO A 33 -30.81 -8.56 -4.72
CA PRO A 33 -30.88 -9.39 -3.53
C PRO A 33 -29.47 -9.68 -3.01
N GLY A 34 -29.22 -9.30 -1.75
CA GLY A 34 -28.17 -9.86 -0.89
C GLY A 34 -26.72 -9.57 -1.27
N ILE A 35 -26.18 -8.41 -0.86
CA ILE A 35 -24.73 -8.24 -0.68
C ILE A 35 -24.44 -8.22 0.83
N PRO A 36 -23.58 -9.10 1.37
CA PRO A 36 -23.14 -9.02 2.75
C PRO A 36 -22.09 -7.91 2.88
N VAL A 37 -22.50 -6.65 2.70
CA VAL A 37 -21.59 -5.48 2.72
C VAL A 37 -20.92 -5.33 4.10
N LEU A 38 -21.57 -5.79 5.16
CA LEU A 38 -21.09 -5.65 6.53
C LEU A 38 -19.94 -6.62 6.86
N ALA A 39 -20.07 -7.90 6.49
CA ALA A 39 -19.06 -8.92 6.77
C ALA A 39 -17.74 -8.63 6.02
N ALA A 40 -17.84 -8.29 4.73
CA ALA A 40 -16.67 -7.93 3.90
C ALA A 40 -15.95 -6.66 4.42
N LYS A 41 -16.71 -5.67 4.92
CA LYS A 41 -16.14 -4.46 5.51
C LYS A 41 -15.40 -4.75 6.82
N GLU A 42 -15.95 -5.62 7.67
CA GLU A 42 -15.35 -5.96 8.96
C GLU A 42 -14.05 -6.75 8.78
N ALA A 43 -14.06 -7.79 7.93
CA ALA A 43 -12.87 -8.58 7.62
C ALA A 43 -11.74 -7.70 7.03
N LEU A 44 -12.06 -6.79 6.10
CA LEU A 44 -11.11 -5.84 5.54
C LEU A 44 -10.49 -4.91 6.59
N MET A 45 -11.31 -4.37 7.48
CA MET A 45 -10.85 -3.50 8.56
C MET A 45 -9.99 -4.26 9.56
N LYS A 46 -10.36 -5.49 9.90
CA LYS A 46 -9.60 -6.36 10.80
C LYS A 46 -8.23 -6.69 10.20
N LEU A 47 -8.18 -7.13 8.95
CA LEU A 47 -6.93 -7.46 8.26
C LEU A 47 -6.00 -6.24 8.12
N ARG A 48 -6.54 -5.07 7.76
CA ARG A 48 -5.74 -3.84 7.65
C ARG A 48 -5.23 -3.35 9.00
N LYS A 49 -6.03 -3.41 10.07
CA LYS A 49 -5.57 -3.06 11.42
C LYS A 49 -4.47 -4.00 11.90
N LYS A 50 -4.58 -5.30 11.61
CA LYS A 50 -3.60 -6.31 11.99
C LYS A 50 -2.26 -6.13 11.26
N THR A 51 -2.32 -5.91 9.94
CA THR A 51 -1.12 -5.98 9.08
C THR A 51 -0.54 -4.62 8.67
N GLY A 52 -1.37 -3.59 8.62
CA GLY A 52 -0.99 -2.26 8.14
C GLY A 52 -0.82 -2.11 6.62
N TYR A 53 -1.02 -3.18 5.82
CA TYR A 53 -0.97 -3.09 4.35
C TYR A 53 -2.11 -2.27 3.77
N SER A 54 -1.93 -1.72 2.57
CA SER A 54 -2.91 -0.84 1.91
C SER A 54 -4.29 -1.50 1.80
N PHE A 55 -5.36 -0.70 1.84
CA PHE A 55 -6.73 -1.20 1.69
C PHE A 55 -6.92 -2.00 0.39
N VAL A 56 -6.29 -1.57 -0.70
CA VAL A 56 -6.36 -2.25 -2.00
C VAL A 56 -5.74 -3.65 -1.92
N ASN A 57 -4.58 -3.79 -1.26
CA ASN A 57 -3.94 -5.09 -1.13
C ASN A 57 -4.72 -5.99 -0.17
N CYS A 58 -5.20 -5.48 0.96
CA CYS A 58 -6.04 -6.24 1.88
C CYS A 58 -7.35 -6.72 1.22
N LYS A 59 -7.98 -5.88 0.40
CA LYS A 59 -9.19 -6.25 -0.34
C LYS A 59 -8.90 -7.37 -1.35
N LYS A 60 -7.84 -7.23 -2.15
CA LYS A 60 -7.42 -8.27 -3.11
C LYS A 60 -7.09 -9.60 -2.43
N ALA A 61 -6.49 -9.55 -1.24
CA ALA A 61 -6.16 -10.73 -0.47
C ALA A 61 -7.44 -11.47 -0.03
N LEU A 62 -8.39 -10.73 0.56
CA LEU A 62 -9.66 -11.30 1.03
C LEU A 62 -10.50 -11.84 -0.12
N GLU A 63 -10.57 -11.15 -1.26
CA GLU A 63 -11.26 -11.61 -2.47
C GLU A 63 -10.67 -12.91 -3.02
N LYS A 64 -9.38 -13.17 -2.81
CA LYS A 64 -8.69 -14.36 -3.31
C LYS A 64 -8.93 -15.60 -2.44
N TYR A 65 -9.18 -15.41 -1.15
CA TYR A 65 -9.32 -16.49 -0.16
C TYR A 65 -10.69 -16.48 0.52
N ASP A 66 -11.71 -15.98 -0.18
CA ASP A 66 -13.11 -15.96 0.27
C ASP A 66 -13.28 -15.45 1.72
N ASP A 67 -12.68 -14.29 2.01
CA ASP A 67 -12.66 -13.62 3.31
C ASP A 67 -11.93 -14.38 4.45
N ASN A 68 -11.16 -15.44 4.15
CA ASN A 68 -10.27 -16.09 5.11
C ASN A 68 -9.09 -15.18 5.48
N ILE A 69 -9.08 -14.70 6.73
CA ILE A 69 -8.11 -13.73 7.24
C ILE A 69 -6.69 -14.31 7.32
N GLU A 70 -6.53 -15.57 7.71
CA GLU A 70 -5.22 -16.20 7.96
C GLU A 70 -4.48 -16.45 6.65
N GLU A 71 -5.20 -16.98 5.66
CA GLU A 71 -4.66 -17.19 4.31
C GLU A 71 -4.41 -15.84 3.60
N ALA A 72 -5.32 -14.88 3.75
CA ALA A 72 -5.14 -13.54 3.21
C ALA A 72 -3.93 -12.81 3.81
N GLU A 73 -3.67 -12.96 5.12
CA GLU A 73 -2.49 -12.41 5.77
C GLU A 73 -1.21 -13.03 5.25
N THR A 74 -1.16 -14.37 5.17
CA THR A 74 -0.01 -15.10 4.63
C THR A 74 0.30 -14.65 3.20
N TRP A 75 -0.73 -14.58 2.35
CA TRP A 75 -0.59 -14.10 0.99
C TRP A 75 -0.12 -12.64 0.92
N LEU A 76 -0.60 -11.76 1.81
CA LEU A 76 -0.15 -10.37 1.87
C LEU A 76 1.35 -10.27 2.18
N HIS A 77 1.87 -11.09 3.08
CA HIS A 77 3.31 -11.12 3.39
C HIS A 77 4.15 -11.54 2.19
N GLU A 78 3.74 -12.61 1.48
CA GLU A 78 4.43 -13.06 0.27
C GLU A 78 4.39 -12.00 -0.84
N GLN A 79 3.23 -11.38 -1.06
CA GLN A 79 3.11 -10.33 -2.06
C GLN A 79 3.91 -9.08 -1.68
N ALA A 80 3.96 -8.71 -0.40
CA ALA A 80 4.72 -7.55 0.06
C ALA A 80 6.21 -7.70 -0.27
N GLN A 81 6.76 -8.90 -0.14
CA GLN A 81 8.14 -9.18 -0.53
C GLN A 81 8.32 -9.01 -2.05
N LYS A 82 7.49 -9.66 -2.87
CA LYS A 82 7.57 -9.56 -4.33
C LYS A 82 7.40 -8.12 -4.84
N GLU A 83 6.41 -7.40 -4.33
CA GLU A 83 6.18 -6.00 -4.68
C GLU A 83 7.31 -5.09 -4.20
N GLY A 84 7.89 -5.39 -3.03
CA GLY A 84 9.00 -4.63 -2.45
C GLY A 84 10.20 -4.61 -3.40
N TRP A 85 10.59 -5.77 -3.93
CA TRP A 85 11.70 -5.89 -4.89
C TRP A 85 11.41 -5.09 -6.18
N ASN A 86 10.20 -5.23 -6.72
CA ASN A 86 9.80 -4.47 -7.91
C ASN A 86 9.79 -2.95 -7.69
N LYS A 87 9.35 -2.50 -6.50
CA LYS A 87 9.36 -1.08 -6.14
C LYS A 87 10.78 -0.57 -5.96
N ALA A 88 11.65 -1.32 -5.28
CA ALA A 88 13.05 -0.96 -5.10
C ALA A 88 13.76 -0.71 -6.44
N LEU A 89 13.57 -1.60 -7.43
CA LEU A 89 14.10 -1.42 -8.79
C LEU A 89 13.58 -0.15 -9.48
N LYS A 90 12.29 0.17 -9.32
CA LYS A 90 11.70 1.39 -9.91
C LYS A 90 12.14 2.68 -9.24
N LEU A 91 12.53 2.61 -7.96
CA LEU A 91 13.01 3.74 -7.17
C LEU A 91 14.54 3.91 -7.28
N GLN A 92 15.23 2.93 -7.86
CA GLN A 92 16.67 2.98 -8.05
C GLN A 92 17.09 4.24 -8.83
N GLY A 93 18.21 4.85 -8.40
CA GLY A 93 18.77 6.05 -9.03
C GLY A 93 18.15 7.37 -8.57
N ARG A 94 17.10 7.34 -7.74
CA ARG A 94 16.64 8.54 -7.03
C ARG A 94 17.69 9.02 -6.02
N LYS A 95 17.75 10.34 -5.79
CA LYS A 95 18.69 10.93 -4.84
C LYS A 95 18.18 10.71 -3.41
N THR A 96 19.00 10.09 -2.58
CA THR A 96 18.72 9.85 -1.15
C THR A 96 19.79 10.54 -0.30
N LYS A 97 19.53 11.79 0.09
CA LYS A 97 20.49 12.60 0.87
C LYS A 97 20.19 12.61 2.37
N GLU A 98 19.00 12.19 2.75
CA GLU A 98 18.60 12.05 4.16
C GLU A 98 18.87 10.62 4.62
N GLY A 99 18.75 10.34 5.92
CA GLY A 99 19.01 9.01 6.46
C GLY A 99 19.30 9.00 7.94
N LEU A 100 19.82 7.87 8.42
CA LEU A 100 20.31 7.72 9.78
C LEU A 100 21.66 6.99 9.79
N ILE A 101 22.47 7.35 10.78
CA ILE A 101 23.65 6.58 11.17
C ILE A 101 23.26 5.66 12.34
N GLY A 102 23.42 4.35 12.13
CA GLY A 102 23.27 3.34 13.17
C GLY A 102 24.63 2.99 13.77
N LEU A 103 24.71 2.97 15.10
CA LEU A 103 25.89 2.50 15.84
C LEU A 103 25.48 1.31 16.70
N LEU A 104 26.25 0.23 16.61
CA LEU A 104 26.07 -0.95 17.45
C LEU A 104 27.43 -1.40 17.98
N GLN A 105 27.53 -1.55 19.29
CA GLN A 105 28.70 -2.07 19.97
C GLN A 105 28.33 -3.35 20.71
N GLU A 106 29.14 -4.40 20.53
CA GLU A 106 29.03 -5.65 21.26
C GLU A 106 30.43 -6.07 21.73
N GLY A 107 30.66 -6.01 23.04
CA GLY A 107 31.98 -6.25 23.63
C GLY A 107 33.04 -5.27 23.10
N SER A 108 34.12 -5.80 22.53
CA SER A 108 35.22 -5.05 21.92
C SER A 108 34.99 -4.70 20.44
N SER A 109 33.88 -5.16 19.85
CA SER A 109 33.55 -4.90 18.44
C SER A 109 32.50 -3.80 18.34
N ALA A 110 32.67 -2.90 17.37
CA ALA A 110 31.71 -1.86 17.06
C ALA A 110 31.54 -1.74 15.55
N ILE A 111 30.30 -1.51 15.12
CA ILE A 111 29.96 -1.25 13.72
C ILE A 111 29.20 0.07 13.61
N MET A 112 29.41 0.75 12.49
CA MET A 112 28.70 1.96 12.09
C MET A 112 28.11 1.72 10.70
N VAL A 113 26.83 1.99 10.54
CA VAL A 113 26.12 1.85 9.27
C VAL A 113 25.44 3.15 8.92
N GLU A 114 25.54 3.57 7.66
CA GLU A 114 24.75 4.68 7.10
C GLU A 114 23.65 4.08 6.23
N VAL A 115 22.40 4.45 6.51
CA VAL A 115 21.25 4.03 5.70
C VAL A 115 20.51 5.27 5.26
N ASN A 116 20.50 5.53 3.94
CA ASN A 116 19.90 6.74 3.37
C ASN A 116 18.46 6.52 2.91
N CYS A 117 17.70 7.62 2.86
CA CYS A 117 16.35 7.72 2.33
C CYS A 117 16.14 9.06 1.61
N GLU A 118 14.99 9.23 0.95
CA GLU A 118 14.70 10.44 0.16
C GLU A 118 14.40 11.68 1.04
N THR A 119 13.78 11.48 2.22
CA THR A 119 13.26 12.58 3.06
C THR A 119 13.45 12.27 4.55
N ASP A 120 13.65 13.29 5.36
CA ASP A 120 13.76 13.23 6.82
C ASP A 120 12.52 12.63 7.52
N PHE A 121 11.32 12.84 6.98
CA PHE A 121 10.08 12.21 7.49
C PHE A 121 10.16 10.67 7.48
N VAL A 122 10.85 10.09 6.49
CA VAL A 122 11.08 8.65 6.42
C VAL A 122 12.13 8.24 7.44
N ALA A 123 13.22 9.00 7.58
CA ALA A 123 14.25 8.74 8.58
C ALA A 123 13.69 8.69 10.02
N GLN A 124 12.72 9.55 10.32
CA GLN A 124 12.07 9.61 11.64
C GLN A 124 11.02 8.51 11.87
N ASN A 125 10.69 7.70 10.87
CA ASN A 125 9.71 6.63 11.00
C ASN A 125 10.27 5.42 11.76
N VAL A 126 9.51 4.88 12.72
CA VAL A 126 9.90 3.71 13.52
C VAL A 126 10.29 2.50 12.66
N LYS A 127 9.59 2.25 11.54
CA LYS A 127 9.94 1.14 10.63
C LYS A 127 11.30 1.34 9.97
N PHE A 128 11.67 2.58 9.66
CA PHE A 128 12.98 2.89 9.10
C PHE A 128 14.07 2.74 10.16
N GLN A 129 13.85 3.21 11.38
CA GLN A 129 14.77 3.02 12.51
C GLN A 129 15.00 1.53 12.79
N GLN A 130 13.94 0.72 12.76
CA GLN A 130 14.03 -0.74 12.87
C GLN A 130 14.87 -1.34 11.74
N LEU A 131 14.69 -0.88 10.49
CA LEU A 131 15.52 -1.32 9.37
C LEU A 131 17.00 -1.01 9.63
N VAL A 132 17.35 0.21 10.07
CA VAL A 132 18.74 0.57 10.39
C VAL A 132 19.31 -0.33 11.49
N GLN A 133 18.52 -0.63 12.53
CA GLN A 133 18.90 -1.57 13.57
C GLN A 133 19.15 -2.98 13.02
N GLN A 134 18.28 -3.50 12.14
CA GLN A 134 18.46 -4.83 11.55
C GLN A 134 19.71 -4.88 10.66
N VAL A 135 20.00 -3.82 9.90
CA VAL A 135 21.22 -3.71 9.09
C VAL A 135 22.46 -3.72 10.00
N ALA A 136 22.42 -2.97 11.12
CA ALA A 136 23.48 -2.93 12.11
C ALA A 136 23.75 -4.31 12.73
N ILE A 137 22.70 -5.00 13.19
CA ILE A 137 22.80 -6.36 13.75
C ILE A 137 23.34 -7.35 12.71
N GLY A 138 22.80 -7.36 11.49
CA GLY A 138 23.27 -8.24 10.43
C GLY A 138 24.75 -8.02 10.09
N THR A 139 25.20 -6.76 10.10
CA THR A 139 26.61 -6.40 9.90
C THR A 139 27.50 -6.90 11.05
N MET A 140 27.05 -6.77 12.30
CA MET A 140 27.78 -7.28 13.47
C MET A 140 27.92 -8.81 13.43
N ILE A 141 26.85 -9.54 13.06
CA ILE A 141 26.88 -11.00 12.93
C ILE A 141 27.91 -11.40 11.87
N HIS A 142 27.86 -10.78 10.69
CA HIS A 142 28.81 -11.06 9.61
C HIS A 142 30.27 -10.77 10.01
N HIS A 143 30.49 -9.67 10.75
CA HIS A 143 31.81 -9.31 11.26
C HIS A 143 32.36 -10.38 12.23
N LYS A 144 31.53 -10.87 13.15
CA LYS A 144 31.91 -11.94 14.09
C LYS A 144 32.26 -13.25 13.40
N GLU A 145 31.45 -13.67 12.43
CA GLU A 145 31.72 -14.87 11.62
C GLU A 145 33.08 -14.78 10.90
N THR A 146 33.42 -13.58 10.39
CA THR A 146 34.69 -13.34 9.71
C THR A 146 35.88 -13.45 10.67
N ILE A 147 35.77 -12.87 11.87
CA ILE A 147 36.81 -12.99 12.90
C ILE A 147 37.00 -14.45 13.32
N ASP A 148 35.91 -15.19 13.57
CA ASP A 148 35.98 -16.58 14.01
C ASP A 148 36.64 -17.49 12.97
N GLN A 149 36.34 -17.28 11.69
CA GLN A 149 37.03 -17.98 10.59
C GLN A 149 38.53 -17.65 10.58
N SER A 150 38.92 -16.38 10.69
CA SER A 150 40.33 -15.97 10.71
C SER A 150 41.12 -16.61 11.85
N ASN A 151 40.52 -16.67 13.05
CA ASN A 151 41.12 -17.28 14.23
C ASN A 151 41.25 -18.80 14.09
N THR A 152 40.29 -19.43 13.41
CA THR A 152 40.32 -20.87 13.12
C THR A 152 41.44 -21.23 12.15
N TYR A 153 41.68 -20.41 11.12
CA TYR A 153 42.85 -20.60 10.23
C TYR A 153 44.16 -20.42 10.99
N ALA A 154 44.31 -19.36 11.79
CA ALA A 154 45.52 -19.12 12.56
C ALA A 154 45.89 -20.29 13.51
N LYS A 155 44.90 -20.93 14.15
CA LYS A 155 45.11 -22.09 15.03
C LYS A 155 45.42 -23.40 14.31
N ARG A 156 45.19 -23.51 13.00
CA ARG A 156 45.46 -24.73 12.22
C ARG A 156 46.88 -24.78 11.64
N PHE A 157 47.59 -23.65 11.62
CA PHE A 157 48.96 -23.54 11.14
C PHE A 157 50.02 -23.56 12.26
N LEU A 158 49.60 -23.46 13.52
CA LEU A 158 50.43 -23.62 14.72
C LEU A 158 50.21 -25.00 15.32
#